data_AF-A0A6C0LKT4-F1
#
_entry.id   AF-A0A6C0LKT4-F1
#
_cell.length_a   1.000
_cell.length_b   1.000
_cell.length_c   1.000
_cell.angle_alpha   90.00
_cell.angle_beta   90.00
_cell.angle_gamma   90.00
#
_symmetry.space_group_name_H-M   'P 1'
#
loop_
_entity.id
_entity.type
_entity.pdbx_description
1 polymer ?
#
loop_
_entity_poly.entity_id
_entity_poly.type
_entity_poly.pdbx_seq_one_letter_code
_entity_poly.pdbx_strand_id
1 'polypeptide(L)'
;MANKTRKRVPWSGWSKIAPSGKQRTQMYKKCGNKCFLGTKTKKETNPGSDPGFPICKKNTCKISKKGTYAAYVRAREWGNKRRTYKGRSKPRFPQNYYTRIARKAKRILKNMFNVTIKK
;
A
#
# COMPACT_ATOMS: atom_id res chain seq x y z
N MET A 1 4.21 29.57 18.31
CA MET A 1 3.51 28.62 17.42
C MET A 1 3.72 27.22 17.98
N ALA A 2 2.68 26.54 18.46
CA ALA A 2 2.82 25.17 18.96
C ALA A 2 3.24 24.25 17.80
N ASN A 3 4.44 23.67 17.87
CA ASN A 3 4.92 22.71 16.87
C ASN A 3 3.97 21.51 16.84
N LYS A 4 3.13 21.42 15.79
CA LYS A 4 2.14 20.37 15.60
C LYS A 4 2.88 19.04 15.37
N THR A 5 3.13 18.30 16.44
CA THR A 5 3.77 16.98 16.36
C THR A 5 2.85 16.04 15.57
N ARG A 6 3.42 15.34 14.57
CA ARG A 6 2.63 14.40 13.77
C ARG A 6 2.13 13.26 14.66
N LYS A 7 0.83 12.95 14.58
CA LYS A 7 0.24 11.80 15.29
C LYS A 7 1.05 10.53 15.03
N ARG A 8 1.44 9.82 16.10
CA ARG A 8 2.14 8.53 16.00
C ARG A 8 1.17 7.47 15.49
N VAL A 9 1.33 7.08 14.23
CA VAL A 9 0.50 6.07 13.59
C VAL A 9 1.20 4.70 13.51
N PRO A 10 0.48 3.57 13.48
CA PRO A 10 1.07 2.22 13.42
C PRO A 10 2.00 1.97 12.22
N TRP A 11 1.81 2.70 11.12
CA TRP A 11 2.68 2.64 9.93
C TRP A 11 3.78 3.71 9.92
N SER A 12 4.02 4.40 11.04
CA SER A 12 5.06 5.42 11.14
C SER A 12 6.45 4.83 10.86
N GLY A 13 7.23 5.58 10.07
CA GLY A 13 8.54 5.16 9.59
C GLY A 13 8.52 4.17 8.42
N TRP A 14 7.34 3.76 7.91
CA TRP A 14 7.26 2.88 6.74
C TRP A 14 8.01 3.44 5.53
N SER A 15 7.93 4.74 5.27
CA SER A 15 8.61 5.38 4.12
C SER A 15 10.13 5.16 4.09
N LYS A 16 10.78 5.01 5.26
CA LYS A 16 12.23 4.77 5.34
C LYS A 16 12.63 3.34 4.97
N ILE A 17 11.71 2.39 5.15
CA ILE A 17 11.92 0.96 4.95
C ILE A 17 11.18 0.38 3.74
N ALA A 18 10.25 1.13 3.16
CA ALA A 18 9.50 0.76 1.97
C ALA A 18 10.42 0.78 0.74
N PRO A 19 10.21 -0.12 -0.23
CA PRO A 19 10.87 0.00 -1.53
C PRO A 19 10.33 1.20 -2.33
N SER A 20 11.20 1.87 -3.07
CA SER A 20 10.86 3.03 -3.92
C SER A 20 11.36 2.89 -5.35
N GLY A 21 10.57 3.36 -6.33
CA GLY A 21 10.97 3.42 -7.75
C GLY A 21 11.42 2.08 -8.30
N LYS A 22 12.61 2.06 -8.93
CA LYS A 22 13.24 0.86 -9.51
C LYS A 22 13.28 -0.32 -8.55
N GLN A 23 13.44 -0.10 -7.24
CA GLN A 23 13.43 -1.15 -6.23
C GLN A 23 12.09 -1.89 -6.16
N ARG A 24 10.96 -1.19 -6.34
CA ARG A 24 9.63 -1.82 -6.36
C ARG A 24 9.52 -2.76 -7.55
N THR A 25 10.02 -2.35 -8.71
CA THR A 25 10.03 -3.17 -9.91
C THR A 25 10.92 -4.41 -9.75
N GLN A 26 12.13 -4.26 -9.24
CA GLN A 26 13.03 -5.39 -8.97
C GLN A 26 12.45 -6.35 -7.93
N MET A 27 11.92 -5.84 -6.83
CA MET A 27 11.29 -6.65 -5.80
C MET A 27 10.04 -7.36 -6.29
N TYR A 28 9.27 -6.76 -7.20
CA TYR A 28 8.12 -7.44 -7.79
C TYR A 28 8.56 -8.58 -8.71
N LYS A 29 9.66 -8.43 -9.46
CA LYS A 29 10.24 -9.55 -10.22
C LYS A 29 10.67 -10.71 -9.30
N LYS A 30 11.24 -10.40 -8.13
CA LYS A 30 11.75 -11.40 -7.18
C LYS A 30 10.69 -12.02 -6.27
N CYS A 31 9.81 -11.21 -5.70
CA CYS A 31 8.84 -11.63 -4.68
C CYS A 31 7.40 -11.69 -5.19
N GLY A 32 7.09 -11.00 -6.28
CA GLY A 32 5.75 -10.95 -6.88
C GLY A 32 4.62 -10.55 -5.92
N ASN A 33 3.47 -11.19 -6.09
CA ASN A 33 2.22 -10.92 -5.38
C ASN A 33 2.29 -11.20 -3.86
N LYS A 34 3.35 -11.86 -3.38
CA LYS A 34 3.59 -12.04 -1.94
C LYS A 34 3.85 -10.70 -1.24
N CYS A 35 4.54 -9.78 -1.93
CA CYS A 35 5.00 -8.52 -1.36
C CYS A 35 4.27 -7.29 -1.90
N PHE A 36 3.45 -7.45 -2.92
CA PHE A 36 2.70 -6.40 -3.56
C PHE A 36 1.23 -6.83 -3.66
N LEU A 37 0.35 -6.11 -2.96
CA LEU A 37 -1.08 -6.43 -2.96
C LEU A 37 -1.79 -5.87 -4.20
N GLY A 38 -1.14 -4.96 -4.93
CA GLY A 38 -1.57 -4.49 -6.23
C GLY A 38 -0.92 -5.28 -7.37
N THR A 39 -1.67 -5.51 -8.43
CA THR A 39 -1.18 -6.13 -9.67
C THR A 39 -0.47 -5.09 -10.54
N LYS A 40 0.55 -5.53 -11.29
CA LYS A 40 0.92 -4.86 -12.54
C LYS A 40 -0.17 -5.14 -13.58
N THR A 41 -0.91 -4.12 -14.00
CA THR A 41 -1.88 -4.22 -15.10
C THR A 41 -1.18 -4.16 -16.45
N LYS A 42 -1.82 -4.68 -17.52
CA LYS A 42 -1.22 -4.74 -18.86
C LYS A 42 -0.90 -3.36 -19.48
N LYS A 43 -1.53 -2.26 -19.02
CA LYS A 43 -1.15 -0.87 -19.37
C LYS A 43 0.02 -0.32 -18.53
N GLU A 44 0.65 -1.16 -17.70
CA GLU A 44 1.79 -0.85 -16.81
C GLU A 44 3.09 -1.56 -17.25
N THR A 45 3.10 -2.19 -18.43
CA THR A 45 4.32 -2.59 -19.14
C THR A 45 5.10 -1.38 -19.67
N ASN A 46 4.52 -0.18 -19.67
CA ASN A 46 5.25 1.06 -19.91
C ASN A 46 6.30 1.28 -18.80
N PRO A 47 7.58 1.54 -19.15
CA PRO A 47 8.64 1.83 -18.19
C PRO A 47 8.24 3.04 -17.32
N GLY A 48 8.11 2.82 -16.01
CA GLY A 48 7.71 3.85 -15.03
C GLY A 48 6.52 3.47 -14.12
N SER A 49 5.86 2.34 -14.39
CA SER A 49 4.71 1.89 -13.58
C SER A 49 5.15 1.00 -12.39
N ASP A 50 5.24 1.57 -11.20
CA ASP A 50 5.61 0.81 -10.00
C ASP A 50 4.46 -0.07 -9.49
N PRO A 51 4.73 -1.34 -9.12
CA PRO A 51 3.72 -2.21 -8.54
C PRO A 51 3.15 -1.62 -7.24
N GLY A 52 1.82 -1.52 -7.21
CA GLY A 52 1.09 -0.88 -6.12
C GLY A 52 1.19 -1.65 -4.80
N PHE A 53 1.08 -0.92 -3.68
CA PHE A 53 0.88 -1.47 -2.35
C PHE A 53 1.97 -2.46 -1.86
N PRO A 54 3.22 -2.00 -1.69
CA PRO A 54 4.27 -2.80 -1.08
C PRO A 54 3.94 -3.07 0.39
N ILE A 55 4.08 -4.32 0.79
CA ILE A 55 3.92 -4.77 2.18
C ILE A 55 5.19 -5.39 2.77
N CYS A 56 6.19 -5.67 1.93
CA CYS A 56 7.50 -6.18 2.38
C CYS A 56 8.54 -5.07 2.50
N LYS A 57 9.48 -5.24 3.43
CA LYS A 57 10.62 -4.31 3.60
C LYS A 57 11.51 -4.35 2.36
N LYS A 58 12.12 -3.22 2.00
CA LYS A 58 13.09 -3.12 0.90
C LYS A 58 14.14 -4.23 0.98
N ASN A 59 14.53 -4.78 -0.16
CA ASN A 59 15.50 -5.88 -0.31
C ASN A 59 15.13 -7.21 0.37
N THR A 60 13.88 -7.39 0.83
CA THR A 60 13.42 -8.63 1.45
C THR A 60 12.07 -9.08 0.89
N CYS A 61 11.79 -10.38 0.91
CA CYS A 61 10.44 -10.90 0.66
C CYS A 61 9.65 -11.16 1.95
N LYS A 62 9.96 -10.42 3.04
CA LYS A 62 9.34 -10.58 4.36
C LYS A 62 8.28 -9.51 4.59
N ILE A 63 7.06 -9.96 4.87
CA ILE A 63 5.91 -9.08 5.13
C ILE A 63 6.15 -8.29 6.41
N SER A 64 5.88 -6.99 6.37
CA SER A 64 6.02 -6.09 7.51
C SER A 64 4.66 -5.60 7.98
N LYS A 65 4.41 -5.71 9.29
CA LYS A 65 3.22 -5.13 9.95
C LYS A 65 2.98 -3.66 9.56
N LYS A 66 4.05 -2.85 9.52
CA LYS A 66 3.99 -1.44 9.13
C LYS A 66 3.59 -1.26 7.67
N GLY A 67 4.15 -2.07 6.78
CA GLY A 67 3.84 -2.03 5.35
C GLY A 67 2.42 -2.48 5.05
N THR A 68 1.95 -3.52 5.73
CA THR A 68 0.56 -3.97 5.60
C THR A 68 -0.42 -2.92 6.12
N TYR A 69 -0.12 -2.25 7.24
CA TYR A 69 -0.92 -1.12 7.72
C TYR A 69 -0.92 0.05 6.73
N ALA A 70 0.25 0.43 6.20
CA ALA A 70 0.36 1.51 5.21
C ALA A 70 -0.47 1.19 3.96
N ALA A 71 -0.40 -0.05 3.48
CA ALA A 71 -1.18 -0.52 2.34
C ALA A 71 -2.68 -0.49 2.62
N TYR A 72 -3.11 -0.91 3.82
CA TYR A 72 -4.50 -0.83 4.24
C TYR A 72 -5.03 0.60 4.24
N VAL A 73 -4.32 1.53 4.89
CA VAL A 73 -4.72 2.94 4.99
C VAL A 73 -4.81 3.56 3.60
N ARG A 74 -3.77 3.38 2.78
CA ARG A 74 -3.75 3.93 1.42
C ARG A 74 -4.89 3.39 0.55
N ALA A 75 -5.21 2.10 0.69
CA ALA A 75 -6.30 1.48 -0.05
C ALA A 75 -7.67 1.97 0.43
N ARG A 76 -7.82 2.36 1.70
CA ARG A 76 -9.05 2.99 2.21
C ARG A 76 -9.21 4.41 1.69
N GLU A 77 -8.13 5.20 1.70
CA GLU A 77 -8.12 6.56 1.13
C GLU A 77 -8.55 6.58 -0.33
N TRP A 78 -8.02 5.64 -1.13
CA TRP A 78 -8.34 5.48 -2.55
C TRP A 78 -9.62 4.67 -2.83
N GLY A 79 -10.20 4.06 -1.79
CA GLY A 79 -11.46 3.34 -1.85
C GLY A 79 -12.70 4.22 -1.67
N ASN A 80 -12.56 5.56 -1.64
CA ASN A 80 -13.69 6.50 -1.61
C ASN A 80 -14.34 6.65 -2.98
N LYS A 81 -15.58 7.17 -3.01
CA LYS A 81 -16.32 7.44 -4.26
C LYS A 81 -15.55 8.44 -5.12
N ARG A 82 -15.51 8.24 -6.45
CA ARG A 82 -14.70 9.08 -7.37
C ARG A 82 -15.01 10.59 -7.28
N ARG A 83 -16.24 10.95 -6.89
CA ARG A 83 -16.69 12.34 -6.66
C ARG A 83 -16.06 13.03 -5.44
N THR A 84 -15.48 12.28 -4.50
CA THR A 84 -14.88 12.87 -3.28
C THR A 84 -13.47 13.41 -3.50
N TYR A 85 -12.83 13.09 -4.63
CA TYR A 85 -11.47 13.53 -4.95
C TYR A 85 -11.48 14.84 -5.73
N LYS A 86 -10.62 15.78 -5.33
CA LYS A 86 -10.46 17.09 -5.99
C LYS A 86 -9.37 17.02 -7.08
N GLY A 87 -9.69 17.47 -8.29
CA GLY A 87 -8.72 17.60 -9.39
C GLY A 87 -7.96 16.30 -9.74
N ARG A 88 -6.63 16.41 -9.81
CA ARG A 88 -5.69 15.32 -10.20
C ARG A 88 -5.45 14.26 -9.12
N SER A 89 -6.06 14.40 -7.93
CA SER A 89 -5.93 13.42 -6.83
C SER A 89 -6.71 12.12 -7.07
N LYS A 90 -7.46 12.03 -8.17
CA LYS A 90 -8.27 10.87 -8.53
C LYS A 90 -7.39 9.64 -8.74
N PRO A 91 -7.63 8.55 -8.00
CA PRO A 91 -6.85 7.34 -8.16
C PRO A 91 -7.17 6.65 -9.50
N ARG A 92 -6.18 5.95 -10.04
CA ARG A 92 -6.23 5.33 -11.38
C ARG A 92 -7.26 4.22 -11.48
N PHE A 93 -7.34 3.35 -10.48
CA PHE A 93 -8.17 2.15 -10.51
C PHE A 93 -9.60 2.42 -10.02
N PRO A 94 -10.58 1.56 -10.38
CA PRO A 94 -11.93 1.67 -9.84
C PRO A 94 -11.94 1.42 -8.33
N GLN A 95 -12.96 1.95 -7.65
CA GLN A 95 -13.13 1.82 -6.20
C GLN A 95 -13.00 0.36 -5.72
N ASN A 96 -13.59 -0.59 -6.46
CA ASN A 96 -13.58 -2.01 -6.14
C ASN A 96 -12.18 -2.63 -6.09
N TYR A 97 -11.23 -2.09 -6.85
CA TYR A 97 -9.83 -2.53 -6.79
C TYR A 97 -9.22 -2.19 -5.43
N TYR A 98 -9.40 -0.95 -4.98
CA TYR A 98 -8.85 -0.49 -3.70
C TYR A 98 -9.55 -1.13 -2.50
N THR A 99 -10.87 -1.34 -2.56
CA THR A 99 -11.58 -2.06 -1.49
C THR A 99 -11.10 -3.52 -1.37
N ARG A 100 -10.81 -4.20 -2.49
CA ARG A 100 -10.22 -5.55 -2.48
C ARG A 100 -8.84 -5.57 -1.83
N ILE A 101 -7.98 -4.59 -2.14
CA ILE A 101 -6.65 -4.46 -1.53
C ILE A 101 -6.76 -4.19 -0.03
N ALA A 102 -7.65 -3.29 0.39
CA ALA A 102 -7.89 -3.00 1.80
C ALA A 102 -8.33 -4.26 2.56
N ARG A 103 -9.22 -5.08 1.99
CA ARG A 103 -9.65 -6.36 2.59
C ARG A 103 -8.50 -7.35 2.71
N LYS A 104 -7.67 -7.50 1.66
CA LYS A 104 -6.47 -8.35 1.70
C LYS A 104 -5.49 -7.91 2.79
N ALA A 105 -5.17 -6.61 2.85
CA ALA A 105 -4.28 -6.07 3.86
C ALA A 105 -4.83 -6.27 5.28
N LYS A 106 -6.13 -6.04 5.49
CA LYS A 106 -6.80 -6.30 6.77
C LYS A 106 -6.70 -7.77 7.19
N ARG A 107 -6.89 -8.71 6.25
CA ARG A 107 -6.75 -10.15 6.52
C ARG A 107 -5.33 -10.52 6.93
N ILE A 108 -4.32 -9.99 6.25
CA ILE A 108 -2.91 -10.21 6.61
C ILE A 108 -2.61 -9.66 8.01
N LEU A 109 -3.11 -8.46 8.33
CA LEU A 109 -2.96 -7.88 9.67
C LEU A 109 -3.59 -8.74 10.76
N LYS A 110 -4.78 -9.29 10.50
CA LYS A 110 -5.46 -10.21 11.42
C LYS A 110 -4.66 -11.50 11.59
N ASN A 111 -4.33 -12.17 10.49
CA ASN A 111 -3.80 -13.54 10.53
C ASN A 111 -2.31 -13.60 10.91
N MET A 112 -1.49 -12.65 10.45
CA MET A 112 -0.04 -12.69 10.68
C MET A 112 0.41 -11.89 11.90
N PHE A 113 -0.38 -10.92 12.35
CA PHE A 113 0.05 -9.98 13.39
C PHE A 113 -0.95 -9.84 14.54
N ASN A 114 -2.01 -10.66 14.54
CA ASN A 114 -3.13 -10.62 15.49
C ASN A 114 -3.69 -9.19 15.70
N VAL A 115 -3.75 -8.40 14.63
CA VAL A 115 -4.24 -7.02 14.68
C VAL A 115 -5.69 -6.97 14.20
N THR A 116 -6.56 -6.41 15.05
CA THR A 116 -7.93 -6.13 14.68
C THR A 116 -8.10 -4.63 14.39
N ILE A 117 -8.48 -4.30 13.15
CA ILE A 117 -8.82 -2.94 12.74
C ILE A 117 -10.33 -2.74 12.86
N LYS A 118 -10.75 -1.87 13.78
CA LYS A 118 -12.15 -1.39 13.89
C LYS A 118 -12.50 -0.52 12.67
N LYS A 119 -13.74 -0.64 12.20
CA LYS A 119 -14.22 -0.10 10.92
C LYS A 119 -14.38 1.42 10.98
#